data_AF-A0A8S3UB93-F1
#
_entry.id   AF-A0A8S3UB93-F1
#
_cell.length_a   1.000
_cell.length_b   1.000
_cell.length_c   1.000
_cell.angle_alpha   90.00
_cell.angle_beta   90.00
_cell.angle_gamma   90.00
#
_symmetry.space_group_name_H-M   'P 1'
#
loop_
_entity.id
_entity.type
_entity.pdbx_description
1 polymer ?
#
loop_
_entity_poly.entity_id
_entity_poly.type
_entity_poly.pdbx_seq_one_letter_code
_entity_poly.pdbx_strand_id
1 'polypeptide(L)'
;MLKVSDSGPNDHIFVNFVDHGAPNLIAFGQKFLHSKDLMKVLKEMHQEQKFAKLVFYLESCESGSMFKTLLPKDINILALSASNSSQSSYACYFDKKRKTYLGDVFSVMWLQDSDKENLNSETIQDQFKMTKKKTNTSHVMEFGDKSIGKMTVAEFQGNQQANNIVFPAPDPTIDAVKAEDVEMEVLRNLWLLSTDELEKDQLVSQLSDLALKRSKIDRLVKEIISKTVDHDHQTVTSIMEDTVDLYNHDCYIQTVEYLRDTCHDLDLPNFQYSLRRFYAFVNL
;
A
#
# COMPACT_ATOMS: atom_id res chain seq x y z
N MET A 1 -9.99 -26.02 9.59
CA MET A 1 -9.56 -26.32 8.22
C MET A 1 -9.33 -24.97 7.55
N LEU A 2 -8.13 -24.70 7.04
CA LEU A 2 -7.87 -23.46 6.29
C LEU A 2 -8.57 -23.55 4.94
N LYS A 3 -9.34 -22.53 4.55
CA LYS A 3 -9.88 -22.41 3.19
C LYS A 3 -8.76 -21.87 2.30
N VAL A 4 -8.43 -22.60 1.25
CA VAL A 4 -7.42 -22.21 0.24
C VAL A 4 -8.09 -22.11 -1.13
N SER A 5 -7.47 -21.40 -2.07
CA SER A 5 -7.92 -21.42 -3.46
C SER A 5 -7.67 -22.81 -4.05
N ASP A 6 -8.73 -23.46 -4.54
CA ASP A 6 -8.68 -24.72 -5.28
C ASP A 6 -9.07 -24.50 -6.75
N SER A 7 -8.63 -23.36 -7.29
CA SER A 7 -8.90 -22.91 -8.66
C SER A 7 -8.07 -23.69 -9.69
N GLY A 8 -8.65 -23.86 -10.87
CA GLY A 8 -8.07 -24.58 -12.00
C GLY A 8 -7.82 -23.70 -13.24
N PRO A 9 -7.46 -24.32 -14.37
CA PRO A 9 -6.98 -23.63 -15.57
C PRO A 9 -8.02 -22.76 -16.28
N ASN A 10 -9.31 -22.88 -15.91
CA ASN A 10 -10.41 -22.13 -16.51
C ASN A 10 -10.97 -21.04 -15.59
N ASP A 11 -10.44 -20.92 -14.36
CA ASP A 11 -10.99 -20.00 -13.36
C ASP A 11 -10.33 -18.62 -13.44
N HIS A 12 -11.10 -17.58 -13.11
CA HIS A 12 -10.58 -16.24 -12.90
C HIS A 12 -10.35 -16.00 -11.40
N ILE A 13 -9.20 -15.41 -11.06
CA ILE A 13 -8.86 -15.04 -9.69
C ILE A 13 -8.84 -13.52 -9.58
N PHE A 14 -9.53 -12.98 -8.59
CA PHE A 14 -9.38 -11.59 -8.16
C PHE A 14 -8.74 -11.56 -6.78
N VAL A 15 -7.63 -10.84 -6.65
CA VAL A 15 -6.95 -10.61 -5.37
C VAL A 15 -7.02 -9.11 -5.06
N ASN A 16 -7.57 -8.77 -3.90
CA ASN A 16 -7.51 -7.42 -3.35
C ASN A 16 -6.74 -7.46 -2.02
N PHE A 17 -5.70 -6.65 -1.90
CA PHE A 17 -4.96 -6.44 -0.66
C PHE A 17 -4.98 -4.97 -0.27
N VAL A 18 -5.23 -4.71 1.01
CA VAL A 18 -5.35 -3.37 1.59
C VAL A 18 -4.66 -3.36 2.95
N ASP A 19 -3.50 -2.72 3.04
CA ASP A 19 -2.76 -2.47 4.30
C ASP A 19 -1.58 -1.50 4.03
N HIS A 20 -0.66 -1.43 4.98
CA HIS A 20 0.61 -0.75 4.85
C HIS A 20 1.60 -1.51 3.97
N GLY A 21 2.48 -0.74 3.35
CA GLY A 21 3.59 -1.23 2.55
C GLY A 21 4.83 -0.40 2.75
N ALA A 22 5.92 -0.90 2.21
CA ALA A 22 7.17 -0.20 2.04
C ALA A 22 7.75 -0.62 0.69
N PRO A 23 8.88 -0.05 0.23
CA PRO A 23 9.55 -0.56 -0.96
C PRO A 23 9.72 -2.08 -0.91
N ASN A 24 9.19 -2.78 -1.91
CA ASN A 24 9.29 -4.21 -2.14
C ASN A 24 8.71 -5.12 -1.03
N LEU A 25 7.81 -4.62 -0.17
CA LEU A 25 7.09 -5.46 0.79
C LEU A 25 5.71 -4.90 1.15
N ILE A 26 4.86 -5.79 1.66
CA ILE A 26 3.58 -5.44 2.31
C ILE A 26 3.47 -6.09 3.68
N ALA A 27 2.78 -5.43 4.61
CA ALA A 27 2.65 -5.88 5.99
C ALA A 27 1.52 -6.92 6.16
N PHE A 28 1.71 -7.87 7.07
CA PHE A 28 0.72 -8.89 7.44
C PHE A 28 0.77 -9.11 8.95
N GLY A 29 -0.01 -8.33 9.71
CA GLY A 29 0.02 -8.40 11.17
C GLY A 29 1.42 -8.11 11.70
N GLN A 30 2.15 -9.13 12.16
CA GLN A 30 3.54 -9.02 12.65
C GLN A 30 4.61 -9.48 11.65
N LYS A 31 4.22 -9.80 10.41
CA LYS A 31 5.10 -10.34 9.37
C LYS A 31 5.10 -9.44 8.13
N PHE A 32 6.05 -9.69 7.24
CA PHE A 32 6.09 -9.07 5.92
C PHE A 32 5.92 -10.13 4.83
N LEU A 33 5.30 -9.74 3.72
CA LEU A 33 5.38 -10.45 2.46
C LEU A 33 6.25 -9.63 1.51
N HIS A 34 7.41 -10.17 1.16
CA HIS A 34 8.33 -9.53 0.23
C HIS A 34 7.91 -9.74 -1.22
N SER A 35 8.21 -8.76 -2.08
CA SER A 35 7.86 -8.79 -3.50
C SER A 35 8.43 -10.03 -4.20
N LYS A 36 9.66 -10.44 -3.86
CA LYS A 36 10.30 -11.65 -4.40
C LYS A 36 9.49 -12.92 -4.10
N ASP A 37 8.97 -13.06 -2.89
CA ASP A 37 8.20 -14.25 -2.48
C ASP A 37 6.82 -14.27 -3.14
N LEU A 38 6.13 -13.13 -3.17
CA LEU A 38 4.86 -13.00 -3.90
C LEU A 38 5.03 -13.37 -5.38
N MET A 39 6.08 -12.85 -6.02
CA MET A 39 6.35 -13.10 -7.44
C MET A 39 6.72 -14.55 -7.72
N LYS A 40 7.39 -15.22 -6.79
CA LYS A 40 7.65 -16.66 -6.86
C LYS A 40 6.32 -17.44 -6.89
N VAL A 41 5.43 -17.17 -5.91
CA VAL A 41 4.13 -17.86 -5.82
C VAL A 41 3.27 -17.61 -7.05
N LEU A 42 3.18 -16.37 -7.55
CA LEU A 42 2.40 -16.07 -8.75
C LEU A 42 2.91 -16.80 -10.00
N LYS A 43 4.24 -16.94 -10.14
CA LYS A 43 4.85 -17.71 -11.24
C LYS A 43 4.58 -19.21 -11.10
N GLU A 44 4.66 -19.75 -9.89
CA GLU A 44 4.32 -21.16 -9.60
C GLU A 44 2.85 -21.44 -9.90
N MET A 45 1.93 -20.58 -9.44
CA MET A 45 0.50 -20.72 -9.74
C MET A 45 0.21 -20.70 -11.26
N HIS A 46 0.93 -19.88 -12.03
CA HIS A 46 0.81 -19.87 -13.48
C HIS A 46 1.32 -21.18 -14.11
N GLN A 47 2.50 -21.66 -13.68
CA GLN A 47 3.09 -22.92 -14.16
C GLN A 47 2.21 -24.13 -13.86
N GLU A 48 1.58 -24.13 -12.69
CA GLU A 48 0.64 -25.18 -12.25
C GLU A 48 -0.78 -25.00 -12.80
N GLN A 49 -1.00 -24.01 -13.69
CA GLN A 49 -2.28 -23.72 -14.32
C GLN A 49 -3.44 -23.53 -13.33
N LYS A 50 -3.19 -22.81 -12.23
CA LYS A 50 -4.17 -22.54 -11.17
C LYS A 50 -5.20 -21.47 -11.51
N PHE A 51 -5.09 -20.84 -12.68
CA PHE A 51 -6.03 -19.83 -13.18
C PHE A 51 -5.92 -19.68 -14.70
N ALA A 52 -7.01 -19.27 -15.34
CA ALA A 52 -6.99 -18.75 -16.70
C ALA A 52 -6.44 -17.31 -16.74
N LYS A 53 -6.96 -16.44 -15.86
CA LYS A 53 -6.58 -15.03 -15.71
C LYS A 53 -6.63 -14.62 -14.24
N LEU A 54 -5.70 -13.75 -13.83
CA LEU A 54 -5.66 -13.20 -12.47
C LEU A 54 -5.56 -11.68 -12.52
N VAL A 55 -6.38 -11.01 -11.72
CA VAL A 55 -6.33 -9.56 -11.50
C VAL A 55 -5.98 -9.30 -10.04
N PHE A 56 -4.98 -8.45 -9.81
CA PHE A 56 -4.49 -8.10 -8.48
C PHE A 56 -4.62 -6.59 -8.25
N TYR A 57 -5.45 -6.17 -7.30
CA TYR A 57 -5.51 -4.79 -6.84
C TYR A 57 -4.77 -4.66 -5.51
N LEU A 58 -3.81 -3.73 -5.47
CA LEU A 58 -2.94 -3.54 -4.32
C LEU A 58 -3.00 -2.11 -3.78
N GLU A 59 -3.68 -1.94 -2.64
CA GLU A 59 -3.66 -0.73 -1.83
C GLU A 59 -2.57 -0.85 -0.76
N SER A 60 -1.47 -0.13 -0.97
CA SER A 60 -0.43 0.09 0.03
C SER A 60 0.49 1.24 -0.39
N CYS A 61 1.24 1.79 0.57
CA CYS A 61 2.42 2.59 0.26
C CYS A 61 3.41 1.80 -0.58
N GLU A 62 4.04 2.47 -1.54
CA GLU A 62 4.97 1.91 -2.52
C GLU A 62 4.47 0.66 -3.26
N SER A 63 3.16 0.46 -3.35
CA SER A 63 2.54 -0.74 -3.93
C SER A 63 3.06 -1.07 -5.34
N GLY A 64 3.41 -0.05 -6.13
CA GLY A 64 4.02 -0.26 -7.45
C GLY A 64 5.35 -1.03 -7.42
N SER A 65 6.12 -0.94 -6.32
CA SER A 65 7.37 -1.68 -6.14
C SER A 65 7.19 -3.19 -6.00
N MET A 66 5.98 -3.66 -5.66
CA MET A 66 5.69 -5.11 -5.57
C MET A 66 5.70 -5.80 -6.95
N PHE A 67 5.50 -5.04 -8.03
CA PHE A 67 5.34 -5.55 -9.39
C PHE A 67 6.37 -5.02 -10.39
N LYS A 68 6.85 -3.78 -10.18
CA LYS A 68 7.85 -3.13 -11.04
C LYS A 68 9.05 -4.06 -11.23
N THR A 69 9.45 -4.24 -12.49
CA THR A 69 10.51 -5.15 -12.99
C THR A 69 10.36 -6.66 -12.67
N LEU A 70 9.42 -7.06 -11.80
CA LEU A 70 9.28 -8.43 -11.35
C LEU A 70 8.16 -9.22 -12.03
N LEU A 71 7.03 -8.55 -12.33
CA LEU A 71 5.84 -9.18 -12.92
C LEU A 71 5.97 -9.29 -14.45
N PRO A 72 6.11 -10.51 -15.01
CA PRO A 72 6.15 -10.72 -16.45
C PRO A 72 4.82 -10.36 -17.13
N LYS A 73 4.87 -10.08 -18.44
CA LYS A 73 3.70 -9.67 -19.23
C LYS A 73 2.96 -10.83 -19.88
N ASP A 74 3.48 -12.05 -19.76
CA ASP A 74 3.08 -13.24 -20.48
C ASP A 74 2.58 -14.37 -19.56
N ILE A 75 2.27 -14.06 -18.30
CA ILE A 75 1.82 -15.04 -17.30
C ILE A 75 0.35 -14.85 -16.87
N ASN A 76 -0.47 -14.24 -17.72
CA ASN A 76 -1.92 -14.09 -17.50
C ASN A 76 -2.31 -13.36 -16.20
N ILE A 77 -1.46 -12.46 -15.71
CA ILE A 77 -1.71 -11.63 -14.53
C ILE A 77 -1.70 -10.16 -14.91
N LEU A 78 -2.72 -9.42 -14.48
CA LEU A 78 -2.78 -7.96 -14.51
C LEU A 78 -2.78 -7.45 -13.07
N ALA A 79 -1.91 -6.50 -12.75
CA ALA A 79 -1.85 -5.90 -11.43
C ALA A 79 -2.03 -4.39 -11.49
N LEU A 80 -2.87 -3.85 -10.60
CA LEU A 80 -3.03 -2.42 -10.35
C LEU A 80 -2.49 -2.09 -8.97
N SER A 81 -1.81 -0.95 -8.84
CA SER A 81 -1.29 -0.47 -7.56
C SER A 81 -1.78 0.93 -7.26
N ALA A 82 -2.06 1.20 -5.99
CA ALA A 82 -2.52 2.51 -5.51
C ALA A 82 -1.49 3.63 -5.72
N SER A 83 -0.20 3.29 -5.67
CA SER A 83 0.89 4.23 -5.82
C SER A 83 2.01 3.67 -6.69
N ASN A 84 2.94 4.52 -7.10
CA ASN A 84 4.17 4.08 -7.75
C ASN A 84 5.15 3.49 -6.71
N SER A 85 6.38 3.17 -7.12
CA SER A 85 7.38 2.53 -6.25
C SER A 85 7.94 3.41 -5.13
N SER A 86 7.52 4.67 -5.03
CA SER A 86 8.20 5.70 -4.21
C SER A 86 7.23 6.64 -3.50
N GLN A 87 5.93 6.35 -3.57
CA GLN A 87 4.87 7.18 -3.02
C GLN A 87 4.02 6.41 -2.03
N SER A 88 3.57 7.11 -0.99
CA SER A 88 2.54 6.64 -0.08
C SER A 88 1.20 6.44 -0.80
N SER A 89 0.36 5.56 -0.26
CA SER A 89 -1.09 5.63 -0.45
C SER A 89 -1.70 6.60 0.58
N TYR A 90 -2.99 6.89 0.42
CA TYR A 90 -3.69 7.89 1.21
C TYR A 90 -4.99 7.34 1.79
N ALA A 91 -5.20 7.57 3.09
CA ALA A 91 -6.48 7.37 3.76
C ALA A 91 -7.45 8.51 3.44
N CYS A 92 -8.74 8.28 3.57
CA CYS A 92 -9.82 9.24 3.36
C CYS A 92 -11.03 8.98 4.28
N TYR A 93 -11.97 9.93 4.31
CA TYR A 93 -13.22 9.83 5.06
C TYR A 93 -13.01 9.74 6.57
N PHE A 94 -12.45 10.79 7.16
CA PHE A 94 -12.40 10.94 8.61
C PHE A 94 -13.82 11.04 9.20
N ASP A 95 -14.19 10.03 9.98
CA ASP A 95 -15.47 9.99 10.68
C ASP A 95 -15.30 10.52 12.11
N LYS A 96 -15.90 11.68 12.37
CA LYS A 96 -15.84 12.37 13.66
C LYS A 96 -16.40 11.54 14.83
N LYS A 97 -17.39 10.66 14.57
CA LYS A 97 -18.04 9.84 15.59
C LYS A 97 -17.17 8.62 15.94
N ARG A 98 -16.55 8.01 14.93
CA ARG A 98 -15.67 6.84 15.05
C ARG A 98 -14.22 7.23 15.34
N LYS A 99 -13.88 8.51 15.21
CA LYS A 99 -12.55 9.06 15.53
C LYS A 99 -11.44 8.43 14.69
N THR A 100 -11.73 8.10 13.42
CA THR A 100 -10.78 7.44 12.50
C THR A 100 -11.16 7.70 11.03
N TYR A 101 -10.23 7.44 10.12
CA TYR A 101 -10.47 7.34 8.68
C TYR A 101 -11.19 6.03 8.35
N LEU A 102 -12.10 6.05 7.36
CA LEU A 102 -12.96 4.92 7.01
C LEU A 102 -12.55 4.19 5.73
N GLY A 103 -11.63 4.74 4.94
CA GLY A 103 -11.16 4.08 3.74
C GLY A 103 -9.85 4.66 3.23
N ASP A 104 -9.45 4.16 2.08
CA ASP A 104 -8.24 4.57 1.36
C ASP A 104 -8.62 5.04 -0.03
N VAL A 105 -8.00 6.12 -0.51
CA VAL A 105 -8.43 6.84 -1.71
C VAL A 105 -8.48 5.93 -2.92
N PHE A 106 -7.43 5.15 -3.20
CA PHE A 106 -7.43 4.25 -4.37
C PHE A 106 -8.52 3.18 -4.23
N SER A 107 -8.62 2.55 -3.04
CA SER A 107 -9.59 1.50 -2.76
C SER A 107 -11.03 1.97 -2.93
N VAL A 108 -11.37 3.09 -2.29
CA VAL A 108 -12.69 3.70 -2.37
C VAL A 108 -13.03 4.09 -3.81
N MET A 109 -12.06 4.61 -4.57
CA MET A 109 -12.31 5.02 -5.95
C MET A 109 -12.78 3.86 -6.83
N TRP A 110 -12.12 2.71 -6.80
CA TRP A 110 -12.54 1.57 -7.62
C TRP A 110 -13.76 0.84 -7.02
N LEU A 111 -13.90 0.79 -5.69
CA LEU A 111 -15.06 0.17 -5.03
C LEU A 111 -16.36 0.92 -5.35
N GLN A 112 -16.36 2.25 -5.19
CA GLN A 112 -17.54 3.08 -5.47
C GLN A 112 -17.90 3.14 -6.95
N ASP A 113 -16.92 2.95 -7.81
CA ASP A 113 -17.14 2.78 -9.24
C ASP A 113 -17.83 1.45 -9.53
N SER A 114 -17.31 0.34 -8.96
CA SER A 114 -17.96 -0.97 -9.06
C SER A 114 -19.39 -1.01 -8.48
N ASP A 115 -19.67 -0.22 -7.43
CA ASP A 115 -21.02 -0.10 -6.84
C ASP A 115 -22.02 0.66 -7.75
N LYS A 116 -21.52 1.46 -8.68
CA LYS A 116 -22.32 2.39 -9.49
C LYS A 116 -22.47 1.93 -10.94
N GLU A 117 -21.37 1.48 -11.54
CA GLU A 117 -21.29 1.17 -12.96
C GLU A 117 -21.84 -0.24 -13.27
N ASN A 118 -22.18 -0.49 -14.53
CA ASN A 118 -22.57 -1.84 -14.95
C ASN A 118 -21.31 -2.67 -15.26
N LEU A 119 -20.92 -3.53 -14.30
CA LEU A 119 -19.73 -4.37 -14.38
C LEU A 119 -19.71 -5.34 -15.57
N ASN A 120 -20.87 -5.69 -16.14
CA ASN A 120 -20.96 -6.54 -17.33
C ASN A 120 -20.60 -5.78 -18.62
N SER A 121 -20.45 -4.46 -18.56
CA SER A 121 -20.09 -3.61 -19.70
C SER A 121 -18.80 -2.81 -19.47
N GLU A 122 -18.50 -2.47 -18.22
CA GLU A 122 -17.26 -1.79 -17.87
C GLU A 122 -16.08 -2.75 -18.01
N THR A 123 -15.03 -2.31 -18.69
CA THR A 123 -13.78 -3.06 -18.77
C THR A 123 -12.85 -2.72 -17.61
N ILE A 124 -11.97 -3.63 -17.22
CA ILE A 124 -10.94 -3.34 -16.22
C ILE A 124 -10.10 -2.13 -16.62
N GLN A 125 -9.85 -1.95 -17.93
CA GLN A 125 -9.13 -0.82 -18.46
C GLN A 125 -9.86 0.51 -18.25
N ASP A 126 -11.20 0.52 -18.34
CA ASP A 126 -12.02 1.70 -18.08
C ASP A 126 -12.01 2.06 -16.59
N GLN A 127 -12.23 1.07 -15.72
CA GLN A 127 -12.12 1.21 -14.27
C GLN A 127 -10.73 1.71 -13.85
N PHE A 128 -9.64 1.18 -14.43
CA PHE A 128 -8.28 1.66 -14.17
C PHE A 128 -8.10 3.12 -14.57
N LYS A 129 -8.55 3.51 -15.78
CA LYS A 129 -8.43 4.90 -16.25
C LYS A 129 -9.21 5.86 -15.36
N MET A 130 -10.41 5.47 -14.94
CA MET A 130 -11.25 6.21 -14.00
C MET A 130 -10.53 6.36 -12.65
N THR A 131 -10.06 5.24 -12.09
CA THR A 131 -9.40 5.19 -10.77
C THR A 131 -8.14 6.04 -10.78
N LYS A 132 -7.31 5.90 -11.82
CA LYS A 132 -6.10 6.69 -12.02
C LYS A 132 -6.37 8.18 -12.19
N LYS A 133 -7.46 8.55 -12.87
CA LYS A 133 -7.82 9.95 -13.07
C LYS A 133 -8.31 10.60 -11.78
N LYS A 134 -9.10 9.88 -10.97
CA LYS A 134 -9.71 10.43 -9.76
C LYS A 134 -8.80 10.36 -8.53
N THR A 135 -7.93 9.36 -8.43
CA THR A 135 -6.90 9.26 -7.38
C THR A 135 -5.81 10.30 -7.66
N ASN A 136 -6.01 11.53 -7.20
CA ASN A 136 -5.08 12.66 -7.43
C ASN A 136 -3.98 12.78 -6.36
N THR A 137 -3.99 11.90 -5.36
CA THR A 137 -3.05 11.90 -4.23
C THR A 137 -1.80 11.06 -4.48
N SER A 138 -1.87 10.06 -5.36
CA SER A 138 -0.79 9.15 -5.72
C SER A 138 -0.84 8.76 -7.21
N HIS A 139 0.22 8.16 -7.74
CA HIS A 139 0.21 7.63 -9.11
C HIS A 139 -0.26 6.18 -9.14
N VAL A 140 -1.50 5.96 -9.55
CA VAL A 140 -2.03 4.61 -9.82
C VAL A 140 -1.31 3.99 -11.02
N MET A 141 -0.80 2.77 -10.86
CA MET A 141 0.00 2.07 -11.88
C MET A 141 -0.65 0.76 -12.33
N GLU A 142 -0.23 0.28 -13.50
CA GLU A 142 -0.71 -0.96 -14.13
C GLU A 142 0.49 -1.77 -14.66
N PHE A 143 0.53 -3.06 -14.32
CA PHE A 143 1.62 -4.00 -14.61
C PHE A 143 1.12 -5.34 -15.17
N GLY A 144 2.02 -6.10 -15.79
CA GLY A 144 1.72 -7.44 -16.31
C GLY A 144 1.03 -7.46 -17.68
N ASP A 145 0.15 -8.43 -17.90
CA ASP A 145 -0.59 -8.66 -19.13
C ASP A 145 -1.75 -7.66 -19.29
N LYS A 146 -1.47 -6.53 -19.94
CA LYS A 146 -2.46 -5.48 -20.22
C LYS A 146 -3.59 -5.92 -21.16
N SER A 147 -3.46 -7.06 -21.85
CA SER A 147 -4.55 -7.56 -22.69
C SER A 147 -5.79 -7.93 -21.86
N ILE A 148 -5.59 -8.30 -20.60
CA ILE A 148 -6.64 -8.57 -19.60
C ILE A 148 -7.49 -7.32 -19.35
N GLY A 149 -6.94 -6.12 -19.53
CA GLY A 149 -7.68 -4.87 -19.39
C GLY A 149 -8.93 -4.78 -20.28
N LYS A 150 -9.01 -5.56 -21.36
CA LYS A 150 -10.18 -5.62 -22.26
C LYS A 150 -11.35 -6.46 -21.72
N MET A 151 -11.09 -7.29 -20.70
CA MET A 151 -12.11 -8.11 -20.04
C MET A 151 -12.99 -7.22 -19.18
N THR A 152 -14.22 -7.68 -18.95
CA THR A 152 -15.19 -6.94 -18.13
C THR A 152 -14.87 -7.08 -16.65
N VAL A 153 -15.22 -6.08 -15.85
CA VAL A 153 -15.03 -6.13 -14.38
C VAL A 153 -15.82 -7.30 -13.77
N ALA A 154 -16.99 -7.61 -14.34
CA ALA A 154 -17.85 -8.71 -13.91
C ALA A 154 -17.17 -10.10 -13.96
N GLU A 155 -16.19 -10.28 -14.84
CA GLU A 155 -15.44 -11.55 -14.95
C GLU A 155 -14.55 -11.83 -13.73
N PHE A 156 -14.31 -10.82 -12.88
CA PHE A 156 -13.46 -10.92 -11.69
C PHE A 156 -14.18 -10.54 -10.40
N GLN A 157 -15.14 -9.61 -10.45
CA GLN A 157 -15.87 -9.10 -9.28
C GLN A 157 -17.32 -9.62 -9.18
N GLY A 158 -17.74 -10.45 -10.14
CA GLY A 158 -19.07 -11.06 -10.17
C GLY A 158 -20.00 -10.40 -11.19
N ASN A 159 -20.91 -11.21 -11.74
CA ASN A 159 -21.82 -10.80 -12.82
C ASN A 159 -23.20 -10.34 -12.33
N GLN A 160 -23.48 -10.47 -11.04
CA GLN A 160 -24.72 -10.01 -10.45
C GLN A 160 -24.69 -8.50 -10.31
N GLN A 161 -25.60 -7.83 -11.02
CA GLN A 161 -25.78 -6.40 -10.85
C GLN A 161 -26.44 -6.15 -9.50
N ALA A 162 -25.69 -5.55 -8.57
CA ALA A 162 -26.25 -5.08 -7.33
C ALA A 162 -27.28 -3.97 -7.61
N ASN A 163 -28.27 -3.80 -6.72
CA ASN A 163 -29.08 -2.59 -6.75
C ASN A 163 -28.14 -1.40 -6.53
N ASN A 164 -28.14 -0.42 -7.42
CA ASN A 164 -27.29 0.77 -7.28
C ASN A 164 -27.63 1.49 -5.97
N ILE A 165 -26.81 1.28 -4.94
CA ILE A 165 -26.90 2.03 -3.69
C ILE A 165 -26.10 3.32 -3.90
N VAL A 166 -26.74 4.32 -4.50
CA VAL A 166 -26.11 5.63 -4.67
C VAL A 166 -26.32 6.44 -3.39
N PHE A 167 -25.43 6.27 -2.41
CA PHE A 167 -25.29 7.28 -1.36
C PHE A 167 -24.37 8.40 -1.85
N PRO A 168 -24.69 9.68 -1.60
CA PRO A 168 -23.73 10.75 -1.81
C PRO A 168 -22.57 10.56 -0.83
N ALA A 169 -21.51 9.90 -1.28
CA ALA A 169 -20.24 9.90 -0.58
C ALA A 169 -19.52 11.23 -0.87
N PRO A 170 -18.88 11.86 0.14
CA PRO A 170 -18.00 12.99 -0.12
C PRO A 170 -16.88 12.55 -1.07
N ASP A 171 -16.27 13.51 -1.75
CA ASP A 171 -15.06 13.24 -2.54
C ASP A 171 -13.95 12.77 -1.58
N PRO A 172 -13.39 11.55 -1.75
CA PRO A 172 -12.38 10.99 -0.84
C PRO A 172 -11.05 11.76 -0.88
N THR A 173 -10.86 12.68 -1.84
CA THR A 173 -9.65 13.49 -1.92
C THR A 173 -9.69 14.73 -1.01
N ILE A 174 -10.85 15.08 -0.44
CA ILE A 174 -11.05 16.30 0.36
C ILE A 174 -10.26 16.25 1.66
N ASP A 175 -10.33 15.14 2.38
CA ASP A 175 -9.70 14.95 3.68
C ASP A 175 -8.56 13.92 3.62
N ALA A 176 -7.99 13.72 2.43
CA ALA A 176 -7.00 12.68 2.21
C ALA A 176 -5.71 12.94 2.98
N VAL A 177 -5.19 11.91 3.65
CA VAL A 177 -3.95 11.96 4.43
C VAL A 177 -3.05 10.81 4.02
N LYS A 178 -1.74 11.05 3.93
CA LYS A 178 -0.77 9.97 3.70
C LYS A 178 -0.94 8.89 4.77
N ALA A 179 -0.86 7.62 4.39
CA ALA A 179 -1.05 6.52 5.33
C ALA A 179 -0.19 6.70 6.60
N GLU A 180 1.10 7.05 6.45
CA GLU A 180 1.99 7.24 7.60
C GLU A 180 1.60 8.38 8.55
N ASP A 181 0.79 9.34 8.09
CA ASP A 181 0.36 10.54 8.82
C ASP A 181 -1.01 10.39 9.47
N VAL A 182 -1.72 9.28 9.24
CA VAL A 182 -3.05 9.01 9.78
C VAL A 182 -3.09 9.15 11.30
N GLU A 183 -2.16 8.54 12.02
CA GLU A 183 -2.13 8.60 13.49
C GLU A 183 -2.02 10.04 14.01
N MET A 184 -1.13 10.84 13.40
CA MET A 184 -0.95 12.23 13.78
C MET A 184 -2.17 13.08 13.45
N GLU A 185 -2.79 12.85 12.29
CA GLU A 185 -3.95 13.62 11.85
C GLU A 185 -5.21 13.24 12.63
N VAL A 186 -5.37 11.99 13.04
CA VAL A 186 -6.41 11.58 13.99
C VAL A 186 -6.29 12.38 15.29
N LEU A 187 -5.10 12.45 15.89
CA LEU A 187 -4.88 13.21 17.12
C LEU A 187 -5.18 14.71 16.95
N ARG A 188 -4.78 15.31 15.82
CA ARG A 188 -5.11 16.71 15.51
C ARG A 188 -6.61 16.94 15.36
N ASN A 189 -7.30 16.05 14.65
CA ASN A 189 -8.74 16.14 14.49
C ASN A 189 -9.47 15.98 15.82
N LEU A 190 -9.01 15.09 16.70
CA LEU A 190 -9.55 14.95 18.05
C LEU A 190 -9.36 16.22 18.87
N TRP A 191 -8.19 16.85 18.76
CA TRP A 191 -7.91 18.10 19.47
C TRP A 191 -8.82 19.23 18.98
N LEU A 192 -9.07 19.32 17.67
CA LEU A 192 -9.98 20.29 17.06
C LEU A 192 -11.44 20.06 17.47
N LEU A 193 -11.85 18.81 17.67
CA LEU A 193 -13.22 18.44 18.04
C LEU A 193 -13.50 18.54 19.55
N SER A 194 -12.47 18.44 20.39
CA SER A 194 -12.63 18.48 21.84
C SER A 194 -12.94 19.89 22.33
N THR A 195 -13.83 19.98 23.31
CA THR A 195 -14.11 21.21 24.07
C THR A 195 -13.58 21.13 25.50
N ASP A 196 -12.98 20.00 25.89
CA ASP A 196 -12.41 19.79 27.21
C ASP A 196 -10.92 20.14 27.17
N GLU A 197 -10.52 21.15 27.95
CA GLU A 197 -9.13 21.61 28.01
C GLU A 197 -8.18 20.52 28.54
N LEU A 198 -8.64 19.64 29.44
CA LEU A 198 -7.80 18.54 29.92
C LEU A 198 -7.56 17.50 28.82
N GLU A 199 -8.60 17.17 28.03
CA GLU A 199 -8.45 16.27 26.88
C GLU A 199 -7.53 16.89 25.81
N LYS A 200 -7.66 18.19 25.56
CA LYS A 200 -6.76 18.90 24.65
C LYS A 200 -5.31 18.84 25.10
N ASP A 201 -5.02 19.09 26.37
CA ASP A 201 -3.66 19.01 26.92
C ASP A 201 -3.08 17.59 26.77
N GLN A 202 -3.90 16.56 27.00
CA GLN A 202 -3.50 15.16 26.78
C GLN A 202 -3.20 14.87 25.30
N LEU A 203 -4.03 15.35 24.38
CA LEU A 203 -3.82 15.17 22.94
C LEU A 203 -2.58 15.91 22.44
N VAL A 204 -2.29 17.10 22.98
CA VAL A 204 -1.04 17.83 22.69
C VAL A 204 0.17 17.04 23.18
N SER A 205 0.09 16.43 24.37
CA SER A 205 1.16 15.54 24.87
C SER A 205 1.38 14.34 23.93
N GLN A 206 0.31 13.66 23.52
CA GLN A 206 0.39 12.52 22.59
C GLN A 206 0.98 12.92 21.23
N LEU A 207 0.59 14.09 20.70
CA LEU A 207 1.17 14.64 19.47
C LEU A 207 2.68 14.91 19.63
N SER A 208 3.09 15.44 20.78
CA SER A 208 4.51 15.68 21.09
C SER A 208 5.29 14.37 21.16
N ASP A 209 4.76 13.37 21.86
CA ASP A 209 5.36 12.04 21.98
C ASP A 209 5.50 11.36 20.61
N LEU A 210 4.48 11.44 19.77
CA LEU A 210 4.50 10.91 18.41
C LEU A 210 5.55 11.62 17.54
N ALA A 211 5.63 12.95 17.61
CA ALA A 211 6.65 13.73 16.90
C ALA A 211 8.08 13.37 17.37
N LEU A 212 8.28 13.19 18.68
CA LEU A 212 9.55 12.74 19.24
C LEU A 212 9.90 11.32 18.80
N LYS A 213 8.91 10.41 18.75
CA LYS A 213 9.10 9.03 18.25
C LYS A 213 9.55 9.06 16.80
N ARG A 214 8.87 9.81 15.91
CA ARG A 214 9.28 9.99 14.51
C ARG A 214 10.71 10.52 14.38
N SER A 215 11.06 11.55 15.15
CA SER A 215 12.41 12.12 15.16
C SER A 215 13.48 11.12 15.63
N LYS A 216 13.14 10.24 16.59
CA LYS A 216 14.04 9.15 17.02
C LYS A 216 14.26 8.14 15.90
N ILE A 217 13.21 7.74 15.17
CA ILE A 217 13.31 6.86 14.00
C ILE A 217 14.22 7.45 12.93
N ASP A 218 14.01 8.73 12.58
CA ASP A 218 14.83 9.42 11.57
C ASP A 218 16.31 9.43 11.95
N ARG A 219 16.62 9.73 13.22
CA ARG A 219 17.99 9.69 13.74
C ARG A 219 18.57 8.28 13.71
N LEU A 220 17.82 7.29 14.18
CA LEU A 220 18.25 5.90 14.23
C LEU A 220 18.60 5.36 12.84
N VAL A 221 17.72 5.56 11.86
CA VAL A 221 17.99 5.12 10.48
C VAL A 221 19.22 5.83 9.95
N LYS A 222 19.34 7.15 10.12
CA LYS A 222 20.52 7.90 9.70
C LYS A 222 21.81 7.41 10.37
N GLU A 223 21.77 7.04 11.65
CA GLU A 223 22.90 6.47 12.37
C GLU A 223 23.29 5.08 11.85
N ILE A 224 22.31 4.23 11.51
CA ILE A 224 22.56 2.93 10.87
C ILE A 224 23.26 3.15 9.54
N ILE A 225 22.70 4.00 8.66
CA ILE A 225 23.30 4.32 7.35
C ILE A 225 24.72 4.89 7.52
N SER A 226 24.91 5.82 8.45
CA SER A 226 26.23 6.42 8.73
C SER A 226 27.26 5.37 9.12
N LYS A 227 26.89 4.36 9.91
CA LYS A 227 27.83 3.29 10.28
C LYS A 227 28.14 2.36 9.12
N THR A 228 27.18 2.10 8.22
CA THR A 228 27.39 1.21 7.06
C THR A 228 28.30 1.82 5.99
N VAL A 229 28.42 3.15 5.93
CA VAL A 229 29.23 3.86 4.91
C VAL A 229 30.42 4.61 5.54
N ASP A 230 30.93 4.11 6.67
CA ASP A 230 32.09 4.66 7.38
C ASP A 230 32.01 6.17 7.67
N HIS A 231 30.80 6.64 7.99
CA HIS A 231 30.47 8.04 8.30
C HIS A 231 30.74 9.03 7.15
N ASP A 232 30.75 8.56 5.90
CA ASP A 232 30.82 9.45 4.74
C ASP A 232 29.52 10.27 4.58
N HIS A 233 29.60 11.57 4.92
CA HIS A 233 28.43 12.45 4.96
C HIS A 233 27.74 12.62 3.60
N GLN A 234 28.48 12.60 2.49
CA GLN A 234 27.89 12.74 1.16
C GLN A 234 27.06 11.51 0.80
N THR A 235 27.62 10.32 1.05
CA THR A 235 26.95 9.03 0.81
C THR A 235 25.74 8.87 1.72
N VAL A 236 25.83 9.23 3.01
CA VAL A 236 24.66 9.24 3.91
C VAL A 236 23.54 10.14 3.37
N THR A 237 23.88 11.32 2.86
CA THR A 237 22.89 12.28 2.35
C THR A 237 22.22 11.72 1.10
N SER A 238 23.00 11.21 0.14
CA SER A 238 22.49 10.53 -1.07
C SER A 238 21.56 9.36 -0.71
N ILE A 239 21.99 8.45 0.18
CA ILE A 239 21.15 7.32 0.62
C ILE A 239 19.84 7.78 1.29
N MET A 240 19.87 8.87 2.05
CA MET A 240 18.69 9.36 2.76
C MET A 240 17.75 10.22 1.90
N GLU A 241 18.17 10.68 0.73
CA GLU A 241 17.39 11.59 -0.14
C GLU A 241 16.99 10.94 -1.47
N ASP A 242 17.83 10.05 -2.00
CA ASP A 242 17.62 9.43 -3.29
C ASP A 242 16.52 8.37 -3.26
N THR A 243 16.02 8.05 -4.44
CA THR A 243 15.09 6.95 -4.64
C THR A 243 15.64 6.08 -5.77
N VAL A 244 16.13 4.88 -5.44
CA VAL A 244 16.62 3.93 -6.42
C VAL A 244 15.70 2.71 -6.55
N ASP A 245 15.82 2.01 -7.68
CA ASP A 245 15.14 0.74 -7.87
C ASP A 245 15.93 -0.39 -7.20
N LEU A 246 15.22 -1.23 -6.43
CA LEU A 246 15.82 -2.40 -5.79
C LEU A 246 16.32 -3.39 -6.86
N TYR A 247 17.59 -3.78 -6.76
CA TYR A 247 18.20 -4.77 -7.65
C TYR A 247 18.62 -6.05 -6.90
N ASN A 248 19.01 -5.94 -5.62
CA ASN A 248 19.41 -7.08 -4.79
C ASN A 248 18.37 -7.40 -3.72
N HIS A 249 17.34 -8.15 -4.13
CA HIS A 249 16.24 -8.52 -3.24
C HIS A 249 16.68 -9.37 -2.04
N ASP A 250 17.66 -10.27 -2.19
CA ASP A 250 18.10 -11.14 -1.09
C ASP A 250 18.79 -10.34 0.02
N CYS A 251 19.62 -9.36 -0.35
CA CYS A 251 20.25 -8.44 0.60
C CYS A 251 19.20 -7.61 1.36
N TYR A 252 18.24 -7.05 0.63
CA TYR A 252 17.20 -6.21 1.20
C TYR A 252 16.27 -7.00 2.14
N ILE A 253 15.84 -8.20 1.74
CA ILE A 253 15.02 -9.09 2.58
C ILE A 253 15.75 -9.40 3.88
N GLN A 254 17.02 -9.82 3.82
CA GLN A 254 17.79 -10.13 5.02
C GLN A 254 17.94 -8.91 5.94
N THR A 255 18.16 -7.73 5.36
CA THR A 255 18.26 -6.48 6.12
C THR A 255 16.96 -6.13 6.84
N VAL A 256 15.83 -6.17 6.13
CA VAL A 256 14.52 -5.86 6.69
C VAL A 256 14.14 -6.85 7.79
N GLU A 257 14.31 -8.15 7.55
CA GLU A 257 13.99 -9.20 8.52
C GLU A 257 14.87 -9.07 9.77
N TYR A 258 16.17 -8.80 9.59
CA TYR A 258 17.08 -8.55 10.70
C TYR A 258 16.67 -7.32 11.52
N LEU A 259 16.33 -6.21 10.87
CA LEU A 259 15.88 -4.99 11.57
C LEU A 259 14.57 -5.21 12.32
N ARG A 260 13.61 -5.93 11.73
CA ARG A 260 12.36 -6.28 12.42
C ARG A 260 12.64 -7.09 13.69
N ASP A 261 13.51 -8.09 13.59
CA ASP A 261 13.72 -9.06 14.66
C ASP A 261 14.62 -8.51 15.78
N THR A 262 15.50 -7.55 15.47
CA THR A 262 16.54 -7.08 16.41
C THR A 262 16.41 -5.61 16.82
N CYS A 263 15.76 -4.76 16.02
CA CYS A 263 15.71 -3.32 16.24
C CYS A 263 14.35 -2.90 16.79
N HIS A 264 14.12 -3.16 18.08
CA HIS A 264 12.84 -2.86 18.75
C HIS A 264 12.45 -1.37 18.72
N ASP A 265 13.43 -0.46 18.64
CA ASP A 265 13.18 0.98 18.55
C ASP A 265 12.45 1.38 17.26
N LEU A 266 12.51 0.56 16.21
CA LEU A 266 11.74 0.76 14.97
C LEU A 266 10.27 0.39 15.12
N ASP A 267 9.88 -0.35 16.18
CA ASP A 267 8.50 -0.77 16.45
C ASP A 267 7.81 -1.39 15.21
N LEU A 268 8.51 -2.29 14.53
CA LEU A 268 8.04 -2.91 13.29
C LEU A 268 7.16 -4.13 13.57
N PRO A 269 6.12 -4.37 12.76
CA PRO A 269 5.56 -3.49 11.72
C PRO A 269 4.53 -2.47 12.26
N ASN A 270 4.34 -2.38 13.57
CA ASN A 270 3.24 -1.65 14.19
C ASN A 270 3.30 -0.14 13.97
N PHE A 271 4.51 0.43 13.81
CA PHE A 271 4.71 1.84 13.57
C PHE A 271 4.97 2.13 12.10
N GLN A 272 3.91 2.50 11.39
CA GLN A 272 3.92 2.74 9.93
C GLN A 272 4.97 3.75 9.48
N TYR A 273 5.26 4.76 10.30
CA TYR A 273 6.28 5.76 9.97
C TYR A 273 7.68 5.14 9.80
N SER A 274 8.00 4.07 10.54
CA SER A 274 9.27 3.36 10.38
C SER A 274 9.41 2.72 9.00
N LEU A 275 8.33 2.16 8.47
CA LEU A 275 8.31 1.57 7.12
C LEU A 275 8.63 2.61 6.05
N ARG A 276 8.28 3.89 6.27
CA ARG A 276 8.61 5.00 5.36
C ARG A 276 10.09 5.31 5.25
N ARG A 277 10.94 4.68 6.06
CA ARG A 277 12.40 4.85 6.00
C ARG A 277 13.10 3.71 5.28
N PHE A 278 12.36 2.70 4.84
CA PHE A 278 12.98 1.52 4.27
C PHE A 278 13.55 1.75 2.86
N TYR A 279 13.19 2.85 2.20
CA TYR A 279 13.88 3.27 0.97
C TYR A 279 15.37 3.48 1.20
N ALA A 280 15.80 3.91 2.40
CA ALA A 280 17.22 4.07 2.71
C ALA A 280 17.97 2.72 2.68
N PHE A 281 17.31 1.62 3.06
CA PHE A 281 17.90 0.27 2.98
C PHE A 281 17.81 -0.33 1.57
N VAL A 282 16.96 0.21 0.69
CA VAL A 282 17.01 -0.09 -0.75
C VAL A 282 18.21 0.60 -1.41
N ASN A 283 18.57 1.78 -0.93
CA ASN A 283 19.67 2.59 -1.44
C ASN A 283 21.06 2.10 -0.99
N LEU A 284 21.14 1.25 0.04
CA LEU A 284 22.36 0.54 0.46
C LEU A 284 22.70 -0.62 -0.48
#